data_AF-A0A4U0UW26-F1
#
_entry.id   AF-A0A4U0UW26-F1
#
_cell.length_a   1.000
_cell.length_b   1.000
_cell.length_c   1.000
_cell.angle_alpha   90.00
_cell.angle_beta   90.00
_cell.angle_gamma   90.00
#
_symmetry.space_group_name_H-M   'P 1'
#
loop_
_entity.id
_entity.type
_entity.pdbx_description
1 polymer ?
#
loop_
_entity_poly.entity_id
_entity_poly.type
_entity_poly.pdbx_seq_one_letter_code
_entity_poly.pdbx_strand_id
1 'polypeptide(L)'
;MGTIALPSARADSPQAVRHIRLSYDNANSETSALKLILALEPGWEHSEGKIEFVRFTDGITNTLLKAVKRRPGYSEQQIDQESILLRAYGKGTDILIDRERETLSHSLLASKDLAPPLLARFDNGLMYKFIEGIVCAPEDLRRQEVWRGVAKRLGEWHARLPISAISSEPSLHKPMTNGCTTGIDKSGEDITPDKSVPNVWT
;
A
#
# COMPACT_ATOMS: atom_id res chain seq x y z
N MET A 1 51.13 11.29 9.71
CA MET A 1 49.75 11.33 10.23
C MET A 1 48.82 11.58 9.05
N GLY A 2 48.27 10.51 8.46
CA GLY A 2 47.37 10.60 7.32
C GLY A 2 45.95 10.26 7.76
N THR A 3 45.07 11.24 7.76
CA THR A 3 43.65 11.08 8.10
C THR A 3 42.91 10.61 6.85
N ILE A 4 42.49 9.35 6.82
CA ILE A 4 41.64 8.79 5.78
C ILE A 4 40.23 9.33 6.01
N ALA A 5 39.77 10.20 5.11
CA ALA A 5 38.38 10.63 5.07
C ALA A 5 37.51 9.46 4.55
N LEU A 6 36.56 9.03 5.38
CA LEU A 6 35.51 8.10 4.99
C LEU A 6 34.62 8.73 3.90
N PRO A 7 34.27 8.01 2.83
CA PRO A 7 33.38 8.53 1.81
C PRO A 7 31.98 8.74 2.40
N SER A 8 31.51 9.99 2.30
CA SER A 8 30.14 10.42 2.59
C SER A 8 29.15 9.54 1.82
N ALA A 9 28.28 8.86 2.57
CA ALA A 9 27.19 8.08 2.01
C ALA A 9 26.33 9.00 1.13
N ARG A 10 26.17 8.57 -0.13
CA ARG A 10 25.35 9.26 -1.13
C ARG A 10 23.96 9.50 -0.57
N ALA A 11 23.44 10.68 -0.83
CA ALA A 11 22.08 11.09 -0.47
C ALA A 11 21.06 10.14 -1.11
N ASP A 12 20.57 9.19 -0.32
CA ASP A 12 19.36 8.44 -0.65
C ASP A 12 18.18 9.38 -0.48
N SER A 13 17.37 9.51 -1.53
CA SER A 13 16.11 10.26 -1.49
C SER A 13 15.27 9.74 -0.31
N PRO A 14 14.71 10.60 0.56
CA PRO A 14 13.98 10.22 1.77
C PRO A 14 12.66 9.46 1.54
N GLN A 15 12.39 9.03 0.30
CA GLN A 15 11.22 8.25 -0.12
C GLN A 15 11.57 6.85 -0.67
N ALA A 16 12.86 6.48 -0.76
CA ALA A 16 13.26 5.20 -1.28
C ALA A 16 13.06 4.09 -0.23
N VAL A 17 11.93 3.40 -0.29
CA VAL A 17 11.64 2.21 0.53
C VAL A 17 12.68 1.13 0.24
N ARG A 18 13.26 0.54 1.29
CA ARG A 18 14.22 -0.57 1.18
C ARG A 18 13.64 -1.70 0.33
N HIS A 19 14.39 -2.17 -0.66
CA HIS A 19 14.00 -3.32 -1.50
C HIS A 19 14.78 -4.57 -1.10
N ILE A 20 14.07 -5.61 -0.67
CA ILE A 20 14.59 -6.94 -0.38
C ILE A 20 14.36 -7.81 -1.63
N ARG A 21 15.43 -8.25 -2.29
CA ARG A 21 15.38 -9.09 -3.51
C ARG A 21 15.09 -10.56 -3.18
N LEU A 22 13.96 -10.79 -2.54
CA LEU A 22 13.42 -12.09 -2.20
C LEU A 22 11.93 -12.11 -2.57
N SER A 23 11.38 -13.30 -2.73
CA SER A 23 9.96 -13.50 -3.00
C SER A 23 9.31 -14.34 -1.92
N TYR A 24 8.05 -14.04 -1.62
CA TYR A 24 7.20 -14.89 -0.81
C TYR A 24 6.63 -16.03 -1.65
N ASP A 25 6.69 -17.27 -1.13
CA ASP A 25 6.19 -18.46 -1.80
C ASP A 25 5.04 -19.06 -0.98
N ASN A 26 3.86 -19.19 -1.61
CA ASN A 26 2.69 -19.78 -0.96
C ASN A 26 2.87 -21.27 -0.63
N ALA A 27 3.66 -22.03 -1.40
CA ALA A 27 3.92 -23.44 -1.12
C ALA A 27 4.82 -23.63 0.11
N ASN A 28 5.75 -22.69 0.33
CA ASN A 28 6.68 -22.66 1.45
C ASN A 28 6.50 -21.38 2.27
N SER A 29 5.26 -21.11 2.68
CA SER A 29 4.83 -19.87 3.35
C SER A 29 5.74 -19.47 4.51
N GLU A 30 5.90 -20.36 5.49
CA GLU A 30 6.63 -20.06 6.73
C GLU A 30 8.12 -19.83 6.47
N THR A 31 8.76 -20.69 5.66
CA THR A 31 10.18 -20.56 5.33
C THR A 31 10.48 -19.31 4.51
N SER A 32 9.63 -18.97 3.53
CA SER A 32 9.82 -17.78 2.71
C SER A 32 9.54 -16.49 3.51
N ALA A 33 8.51 -16.48 4.36
CA ALA A 33 8.23 -15.37 5.27
C ALA A 33 9.37 -15.17 6.29
N LEU A 34 9.93 -16.24 6.85
CA LEU A 34 11.06 -16.15 7.78
C LEU A 34 12.28 -15.51 7.12
N LYS A 35 12.64 -15.92 5.90
CA LYS A 35 13.74 -15.31 5.15
C LYS A 35 13.53 -13.81 4.93
N LEU A 36 12.30 -13.41 4.60
CA LEU A 36 11.93 -12.00 4.41
C LEU A 36 12.03 -11.20 5.72
N ILE A 37 11.54 -11.75 6.83
CA ILE A 37 11.61 -11.11 8.15
C ILE A 37 13.05 -10.97 8.62
N LEU A 38 13.88 -12.01 8.50
CA LEU A 38 15.28 -11.96 8.90
C LEU A 38 16.11 -11.05 7.98
N ALA A 39 15.74 -10.92 6.71
CA ALA A 39 16.35 -9.92 5.83
C ALA A 39 16.00 -8.49 6.27
N LEU A 40 14.78 -8.26 6.76
CA LEU A 40 14.33 -6.96 7.24
C LEU A 40 14.96 -6.62 8.61
N GLU A 41 14.82 -7.52 9.58
CA GLU A 41 15.27 -7.41 10.97
C GLU A 41 16.20 -8.59 11.35
N PRO A 42 17.49 -8.52 10.99
CA PRO A 42 18.46 -9.59 11.30
C PRO A 42 18.60 -9.88 12.81
N GLY A 43 18.31 -8.88 13.66
CA GLY A 43 18.33 -9.04 15.11
C GLY A 43 17.29 -10.05 15.66
N TRP A 44 16.27 -10.40 14.88
CA TRP A 44 15.27 -11.39 15.28
C TRP A 44 15.81 -12.82 15.34
N GLU A 45 16.92 -13.11 14.66
CA GLU A 45 17.55 -14.44 14.68
C GLU A 45 18.23 -14.73 16.03
N HIS A 46 18.92 -13.73 16.59
CA HIS A 46 19.76 -13.88 17.78
C HIS A 46 19.06 -13.45 19.07
N SER A 47 17.89 -12.82 18.97
CA SER A 47 17.11 -12.39 20.14
C SER A 47 16.27 -13.53 20.70
N GLU A 48 16.08 -13.53 22.01
CA GLU A 48 15.24 -14.50 22.70
C GLU A 48 13.77 -14.43 22.21
N GLY A 49 13.12 -15.59 22.21
CA GLY A 49 11.72 -15.72 21.83
C GLY A 49 11.49 -16.36 20.46
N LYS A 50 10.32 -16.99 20.28
CA LYS A 50 9.94 -17.63 19.03
C LYS A 50 9.40 -16.61 18.03
N ILE A 51 9.70 -16.80 16.75
CA ILE A 51 9.04 -16.09 15.65
C ILE A 51 7.80 -16.90 15.26
N GLU A 52 6.64 -16.26 15.26
CA GLU A 52 5.36 -16.87 14.90
C GLU A 52 4.73 -16.10 13.74
N PHE A 53 4.03 -16.83 12.87
CA PHE A 53 3.30 -16.26 11.75
C PHE A 53 1.81 -16.52 11.93
N VAL A 54 1.02 -15.45 11.90
CA VAL A 54 -0.44 -15.51 11.91
C VAL A 54 -0.95 -15.08 10.54
N ARG A 55 -1.64 -15.98 9.84
CA ARG A 55 -2.22 -15.70 8.53
C ARG A 55 -3.61 -15.08 8.69
N PHE A 56 -3.89 -14.00 8.00
CA PHE A 56 -5.25 -13.47 7.87
C PHE A 56 -5.91 -14.06 6.64
N THR A 57 -7.11 -14.61 6.81
CA THR A 57 -7.87 -15.31 5.76
C THR A 57 -8.93 -14.46 5.09
N ASP A 58 -9.21 -13.27 5.61
CA ASP A 58 -10.33 -12.41 5.16
C ASP A 58 -10.05 -11.65 3.84
N GLY A 59 -8.89 -11.89 3.23
CA GLY A 59 -8.51 -11.28 1.96
C GLY A 59 -9.00 -12.07 0.75
N ILE A 60 -9.59 -11.38 -0.24
CA ILE A 60 -10.05 -12.02 -1.49
C ILE A 60 -8.86 -12.46 -2.35
N THR A 61 -7.78 -11.66 -2.43
CA THR A 61 -6.76 -11.85 -3.48
C THR A 61 -5.30 -11.81 -2.98
N ASN A 62 -5.03 -11.22 -1.82
CA ASN A 62 -3.66 -11.06 -1.33
C ASN A 62 -3.41 -11.93 -0.10
N THR A 63 -2.24 -12.53 0.00
CA THR A 63 -1.82 -13.24 1.21
C THR A 63 -1.30 -12.22 2.22
N LEU A 64 -1.92 -12.14 3.39
CA LEU A 64 -1.49 -11.28 4.49
C LEU A 64 -1.06 -12.12 5.69
N LEU A 65 0.17 -11.93 6.16
CA LEU A 65 0.70 -12.57 7.36
C LEU A 65 1.19 -11.53 8.37
N LYS A 66 0.89 -11.74 9.65
CA LYS A 66 1.53 -11.05 10.78
C LYS A 66 2.68 -11.89 11.27
N ALA A 67 3.89 -11.35 11.22
CA ALA A 67 5.07 -11.90 11.88
C ALA A 67 5.21 -11.30 13.27
N VAL A 68 5.35 -12.17 14.26
CA VAL A 68 5.35 -11.82 15.68
C VAL A 68 6.60 -12.41 16.34
N LYS A 69 7.33 -11.60 17.10
CA LYS A 69 8.44 -12.09 17.94
C LYS A 69 7.96 -12.18 19.39
N ARG A 70 7.74 -13.40 19.89
CA ARG A 70 7.28 -13.69 21.27
C ARG A 70 8.45 -13.64 22.24
N ARG A 71 8.83 -12.45 22.71
CA ARG A 71 9.90 -12.29 23.70
C ARG A 71 9.39 -12.58 25.11
N PRO A 72 10.18 -13.26 25.97
CA PRO A 72 9.80 -13.48 27.36
C PRO A 72 9.70 -12.14 28.10
N GLY A 73 8.62 -11.94 28.86
CA GLY A 73 8.39 -10.73 29.66
C GLY A 73 7.72 -9.56 28.94
N TYR A 74 7.46 -9.65 27.63
CA TYR A 74 6.64 -8.66 26.93
C TYR A 74 5.15 -8.95 27.03
N SER A 75 4.36 -7.88 27.21
CA SER A 75 2.90 -7.91 27.08
C SER A 75 2.47 -8.08 25.62
N GLU A 76 1.23 -8.49 25.38
CA GLU A 76 0.68 -8.62 24.02
C GLU A 76 0.73 -7.30 23.24
N GLN A 77 0.49 -6.16 23.90
CA GLN A 77 0.60 -4.84 23.27
C GLN A 77 2.02 -4.53 22.79
N GLN A 78 3.04 -4.82 23.60
CA GLN A 78 4.44 -4.62 23.21
C GLN A 78 4.83 -5.53 22.04
N ILE A 79 4.35 -6.79 22.07
CA ILE A 79 4.55 -7.74 20.98
C ILE A 79 3.90 -7.25 19.68
N ASP A 80 2.69 -6.67 19.77
CA ASP A 80 1.95 -6.15 18.62
C ASP A 80 2.59 -4.89 18.02
N GLN A 81 3.17 -4.01 18.84
CA GLN A 81 3.93 -2.85 18.39
C GLN A 81 5.22 -3.23 17.63
N GLU A 82 5.86 -4.34 18.02
CA GLU A 82 7.00 -4.89 17.29
C GLU A 82 6.60 -5.69 16.05
N SER A 83 5.33 -6.09 15.93
CA SER A 83 4.86 -6.98 14.86
C SER A 83 4.91 -6.34 13.46
N ILE A 84 5.17 -7.20 12.48
CA ILE A 84 5.34 -6.81 11.08
C ILE A 84 4.26 -7.50 10.25
N LEU A 85 3.58 -6.74 9.39
CA LEU A 85 2.69 -7.29 8.37
C LEU A 85 3.44 -7.51 7.06
N LEU A 86 3.30 -8.70 6.50
CA LEU A 86 3.77 -9.10 5.20
C LEU A 86 2.56 -9.28 4.28
N ARG A 87 2.47 -8.46 3.24
CA ARG A 87 1.45 -8.56 2.20
C ARG A 87 2.09 -9.02 0.91
N ALA A 88 1.82 -10.26 0.53
CA ALA A 88 2.25 -10.82 -0.74
C ALA A 88 1.13 -10.73 -1.78
N TYR A 89 1.50 -10.37 -3.01
CA TYR A 89 0.57 -10.22 -4.12
C TYR A 89 0.07 -11.58 -4.62
N GLY A 90 -1.23 -11.68 -4.88
CA GLY A 90 -1.82 -12.87 -5.49
C GLY A 90 -1.44 -13.02 -6.97
N LYS A 91 -1.34 -14.26 -7.45
CA LYS A 91 -1.08 -14.53 -8.87
C LYS A 91 -2.13 -13.83 -9.75
N GLY A 92 -1.67 -13.09 -10.76
CA GLY A 92 -2.54 -12.42 -11.75
C GLY A 92 -3.03 -11.02 -11.36
N THR A 93 -2.66 -10.49 -10.20
CA THR A 93 -3.05 -9.12 -9.79
C THR A 93 -2.20 -8.01 -10.42
N ASP A 94 -1.05 -8.35 -11.01
CA ASP A 94 -0.14 -7.41 -11.68
C ASP A 94 -0.71 -6.84 -12.99
N ILE A 95 -1.73 -7.49 -13.57
CA ILE A 95 -2.40 -7.03 -14.79
C ILE A 95 -3.27 -5.80 -14.52
N LEU A 96 -3.74 -5.63 -13.27
CA LEU A 96 -4.68 -4.59 -12.87
C LEU A 96 -4.05 -3.51 -11.98
N ILE A 97 -2.91 -3.79 -11.34
CA ILE A 97 -2.33 -2.94 -10.28
C ILE A 97 -0.85 -2.65 -10.58
N ASP A 98 -0.51 -1.37 -10.74
CA ASP A 98 0.86 -0.88 -10.77
C ASP A 98 1.47 -0.92 -9.36
N ARG A 99 2.46 -1.80 -9.16
CA ARG A 99 3.12 -2.03 -7.87
C ARG A 99 4.01 -0.89 -7.43
N GLU A 100 4.62 -0.19 -8.37
CA GLU A 100 5.44 0.98 -8.07
C GLU A 100 4.54 2.09 -7.56
N ARG A 101 3.40 2.32 -8.23
CA ARG A 101 2.41 3.30 -7.79
C ARG A 101 1.81 2.95 -6.43
N GLU A 102 1.51 1.68 -6.15
CA GLU A 102 1.04 1.23 -4.82
C GLU A 102 2.08 1.55 -3.73
N THR A 103 3.35 1.22 -3.98
CA THR A 103 4.44 1.48 -3.04
C THR A 103 4.64 2.98 -2.80
N LEU A 104 4.63 3.79 -3.85
CA LEU A 104 4.76 5.26 -3.76
C LEU A 104 3.59 5.87 -2.99
N SER A 105 2.36 5.42 -3.28
CA SER A 105 1.16 5.91 -2.60
C SER A 105 1.18 5.57 -1.11
N HIS A 106 1.55 4.34 -0.75
CA HIS A 106 1.69 3.93 0.66
C HIS A 106 2.78 4.75 1.35
N SER A 107 3.94 4.94 0.73
CA SER A 107 5.04 5.74 1.28
C SER A 107 4.63 7.19 1.54
N LEU A 108 3.90 7.78 0.60
CA LEU A 108 3.35 9.13 0.74
C LEU A 108 2.38 9.21 1.92
N LEU A 109 1.45 8.27 2.04
CA LEU A 109 0.50 8.19 3.15
C LEU A 109 1.22 8.04 4.49
N ALA A 110 2.22 7.15 4.56
CA ALA A 110 3.02 6.93 5.77
C ALA A 110 3.78 8.20 6.19
N SER A 111 4.33 8.96 5.23
CA SER A 111 5.01 10.24 5.51
C SER A 111 4.10 11.33 6.09
N LYS A 112 2.78 11.14 6.02
CA LYS A 112 1.75 12.03 6.56
C LYS A 112 1.04 11.42 7.76
N ASP A 113 1.53 10.32 8.32
CA ASP A 113 0.86 9.58 9.39
C ASP A 113 -0.57 9.15 9.00
N LEU A 114 -0.81 8.94 7.70
CA LEU A 114 -2.09 8.51 7.12
C LEU A 114 -2.16 6.99 6.93
N ALA A 115 -1.00 6.32 6.88
CA ALA A 115 -0.85 4.87 6.81
C ALA A 115 0.25 4.40 7.76
N PRO A 116 0.26 3.11 8.15
CA PRO A 116 1.37 2.56 8.94
C PRO A 116 2.71 2.67 8.19
N PRO A 117 3.83 2.84 8.92
CA PRO A 117 5.16 2.87 8.35
C PRO A 117 5.44 1.69 7.43
N LEU A 118 5.86 2.00 6.20
CA LEU A 118 6.32 1.02 5.24
C LEU A 118 7.79 0.70 5.52
N LEU A 119 8.08 -0.57 5.81
CA LEU A 119 9.40 -1.01 6.26
C LEU A 119 10.27 -1.44 5.08
N ALA A 120 9.70 -2.23 4.17
CA ALA A 120 10.38 -2.68 2.97
C ALA A 120 9.38 -3.11 1.89
N ARG A 121 9.87 -3.20 0.67
CA ARG A 121 9.23 -3.92 -0.43
C ARG A 121 10.07 -5.15 -0.79
N PHE A 122 9.42 -6.17 -1.31
CA PHE A 122 10.07 -7.36 -1.85
C PHE A 122 9.48 -7.69 -3.23
N ASP A 123 10.04 -8.65 -3.94
CA ASP A 123 9.81 -8.80 -5.38
C ASP A 123 8.33 -9.02 -5.74
N ASN A 124 7.56 -9.63 -4.84
CA ASN A 124 6.14 -9.87 -5.00
C ASN A 124 5.30 -9.39 -3.79
N GLY A 125 5.69 -8.29 -3.16
CA GLY A 125 4.90 -7.72 -2.05
C GLY A 125 5.56 -6.61 -1.26
N LEU A 126 4.98 -6.32 -0.10
CA LEU A 126 5.40 -5.24 0.78
C LEU A 126 5.27 -5.62 2.27
N MET A 127 6.08 -4.98 3.10
CA MET A 127 6.15 -5.19 4.54
C MET A 127 5.98 -3.86 5.28
N TYR A 128 5.03 -3.80 6.21
CA TYR A 128 4.69 -2.59 6.95
C TYR A 128 4.36 -2.93 8.41
N LYS A 129 4.35 -1.91 9.28
CA LYS A 129 4.04 -2.10 10.69
C LYS A 129 2.60 -2.57 10.91
N PHE A 130 2.43 -3.51 11.85
CA PHE A 130 1.12 -3.88 12.34
C PHE A 130 0.49 -2.71 13.12
N ILE A 131 -0.81 -2.49 12.94
CA ILE A 131 -1.60 -1.55 13.74
C ILE A 131 -2.52 -2.40 14.59
N GLU A 132 -2.42 -2.24 15.90
CA GLU A 132 -3.36 -2.85 16.84
C GLU A 132 -4.75 -2.22 16.68
N GLY A 133 -5.79 -3.05 16.71
CA GLY A 133 -7.15 -2.59 16.56
C GLY A 133 -8.12 -3.71 16.26
N ILE A 134 -9.40 -3.35 16.28
CA ILE A 134 -10.50 -4.23 15.90
C ILE A 134 -10.98 -3.78 14.52
N VAL A 135 -11.14 -4.73 13.60
CA VAL A 135 -11.64 -4.45 12.26
C VAL A 135 -13.10 -4.01 12.37
N CYS A 136 -13.43 -2.87 11.75
CA CYS A 136 -14.79 -2.34 11.72
C CYS A 136 -15.71 -3.27 10.91
N ALA A 137 -16.77 -3.76 11.53
CA ALA A 137 -17.81 -4.51 10.83
C ALA A 137 -18.88 -3.55 10.24
N PRO A 138 -19.68 -3.99 9.26
CA PRO A 138 -20.77 -3.16 8.70
C PRO A 138 -21.73 -2.65 9.79
N GLU A 139 -21.97 -3.44 10.83
CA GLU A 139 -22.86 -3.08 11.93
C GLU A 139 -22.33 -1.91 12.76
N ASP A 140 -21.02 -1.81 12.90
CA ASP A 140 -20.35 -0.75 13.67
C ASP A 140 -20.53 0.62 13.03
N LEU A 141 -20.62 0.70 11.70
CA LEU A 141 -20.81 1.95 10.97
C LEU A 141 -22.15 2.64 11.28
N ARG A 142 -23.10 1.92 11.89
CA ARG A 142 -24.36 2.51 12.37
C ARG A 142 -24.16 3.36 13.63
N ARG A 143 -23.07 3.16 14.37
CA ARG A 143 -22.75 3.88 15.60
C ARG A 143 -22.16 5.25 15.27
N GLN A 144 -22.67 6.28 15.95
CA GLN A 144 -22.35 7.67 15.63
C GLN A 144 -20.88 8.00 15.82
N GLU A 145 -20.30 7.46 16.89
CA GLU A 145 -18.89 7.61 17.23
C GLU A 145 -17.96 6.97 16.18
N VAL A 146 -18.39 5.89 15.53
CA VAL A 146 -17.59 5.16 14.52
C VAL A 146 -17.63 5.90 13.19
N TRP A 147 -18.81 6.14 12.60
CA TRP A 147 -18.88 6.74 11.27
C TRP A 147 -18.33 8.17 11.25
N ARG A 148 -18.47 8.93 12.35
CA ARG A 148 -17.84 10.25 12.48
C ARG A 148 -16.32 10.16 12.46
N GLY A 149 -15.75 9.17 13.13
CA GLY A 149 -14.31 8.89 13.10
C GLY A 149 -13.82 8.58 11.69
N VAL A 150 -14.54 7.71 10.98
CA VAL A 150 -14.25 7.38 9.57
C VAL A 150 -14.33 8.62 8.67
N ALA A 151 -15.41 9.39 8.75
CA ALA A 151 -15.61 10.60 7.95
C ALA A 151 -14.52 11.65 8.20
N LYS A 152 -14.14 11.86 9.48
CA LYS A 152 -13.04 12.76 9.85
C LYS A 152 -11.73 12.31 9.21
N ARG A 153 -11.41 11.01 9.31
CA ARG A 153 -10.18 10.46 8.76
C ARG A 153 -10.13 10.56 7.23
N LEU A 154 -11.25 10.34 6.56
CA LEU A 154 -11.37 10.53 5.11
C LEU A 154 -11.19 12.01 4.71
N GLY A 155 -11.76 12.94 5.49
CA GLY A 155 -11.54 14.38 5.31
C GLY A 155 -10.07 14.78 5.45
N GLU A 156 -9.34 14.18 6.39
CA GLU A 156 -7.89 14.38 6.54
C GLU A 156 -7.11 13.89 5.32
N TRP A 157 -7.50 12.76 4.72
CA TRP A 157 -6.90 12.27 3.47
C TRP A 157 -7.12 13.28 2.33
N HIS A 158 -8.36 13.73 2.13
CA HIS A 158 -8.69 14.71 1.10
C HIS A 158 -7.96 16.05 1.29
N ALA A 159 -7.73 16.49 2.52
CA ALA A 159 -7.09 17.77 2.81
C ALA A 159 -5.56 17.73 2.75
N ARG A 160 -4.93 16.59 3.09
CA ARG A 160 -3.45 16.50 3.27
C ARG A 160 -2.72 15.90 2.08
N LEU A 161 -3.42 15.19 1.18
CA LEU A 161 -2.79 14.53 0.04
C LEU A 161 -2.72 15.45 -1.18
N PRO A 162 -1.54 15.57 -1.82
CA PRO A 162 -1.40 16.33 -3.06
C PRO A 162 -2.07 15.57 -4.21
N ILE A 163 -3.27 16.02 -4.60
CA ILE A 163 -4.05 15.42 -5.71
C ILE A 163 -3.24 15.44 -7.02
N SER A 164 -2.44 16.48 -7.24
CA SER A 164 -1.60 16.64 -8.43
C SER A 164 -0.41 15.67 -8.52
N ALA A 165 0.03 15.05 -7.42
CA ALA A 165 1.16 14.13 -7.43
C ALA A 165 0.76 12.68 -7.81
N ILE A 166 -0.55 12.37 -7.79
CA ILE A 166 -1.07 11.01 -7.99
C ILE A 166 -1.91 10.92 -9.27
N SER A 167 -2.38 12.06 -9.78
CA SER A 167 -3.07 12.18 -11.07
C SER A 167 -2.06 12.43 -12.19
N SER A 168 -1.36 11.38 -12.61
CA SER A 168 -1.03 11.28 -14.02
C SER A 168 -2.33 10.85 -14.72
N GLU A 169 -3.18 11.82 -15.05
CA GLU A 169 -4.21 11.64 -16.07
C GLU A 169 -3.53 10.91 -17.25
N PRO A 170 -4.01 9.75 -17.72
CA PRO A 170 -3.57 9.25 -19.01
C PRO A 170 -3.93 10.35 -20.01
N SER A 171 -2.93 11.01 -20.55
CA SER A 171 -3.09 12.16 -21.43
C SER A 171 -3.90 11.74 -22.67
N LEU A 172 -5.22 11.89 -22.60
CA LEU A 172 -6.14 11.86 -23.72
C LEU A 172 -6.08 13.21 -24.45
N HIS A 173 -4.87 13.69 -24.72
CA HIS A 173 -4.61 14.81 -25.60
C HIS A 173 -4.05 14.26 -26.90
N LYS A 174 -4.94 13.71 -27.73
CA LYS A 174 -4.67 13.74 -29.17
C LYS A 174 -4.91 15.19 -29.60
N PRO A 175 -3.92 15.90 -30.17
CA PRO A 175 -4.19 17.21 -30.72
C PRO A 175 -5.21 17.01 -31.85
N MET A 176 -6.39 17.60 -31.73
CA MET A 176 -7.24 17.84 -32.90
C MET A 176 -6.45 18.78 -33.80
N THR A 177 -5.79 18.22 -34.80
CA THR A 177 -5.33 18.98 -35.95
C THR A 177 -6.58 19.49 -36.67
N ASN A 178 -6.76 20.81 -36.64
CA ASN A 178 -7.75 21.52 -37.44
C ASN A 178 -7.42 21.34 -38.93
N GLY A 179 -7.95 20.27 -39.52
CA GLY A 179 -8.02 20.07 -40.97
C GLY A 179 -9.32 20.65 -41.49
N CYS A 180 -9.28 21.89 -41.96
CA CYS A 180 -10.33 22.46 -42.78
C CYS A 180 -10.32 21.75 -44.14
N THR A 181 -11.28 20.87 -44.38
CA THR A 181 -11.65 20.44 -45.73
C THR A 181 -13.16 20.46 -45.84
N THR A 182 -13.62 21.40 -46.67
CA THR A 182 -14.99 21.58 -47.14
C THR A 182 -15.51 20.31 -47.79
N GLY A 183 -16.65 19.80 -47.32
CA GLY A 183 -17.38 18.71 -47.93
C GLY A 183 -18.77 18.63 -47.29
N ILE A 184 -19.74 19.24 -47.97
CA ILE A 184 -21.17 19.17 -47.65
C ILE A 184 -21.63 17.73 -47.84
N ASP A 185 -22.29 17.13 -46.85
CA ASP A 185 -23.46 16.28 -47.08
C ASP A 185 -24.32 16.12 -45.81
N LYS A 186 -25.63 16.23 -46.03
CA LYS A 186 -26.71 16.30 -45.03
C LYS A 186 -27.30 14.91 -44.76
N SER A 187 -27.57 14.58 -43.49
CA SER A 187 -28.79 13.86 -43.04
C SER A 187 -28.86 13.78 -41.51
N GLY A 188 -30.09 13.76 -40.97
CA GLY A 188 -30.52 13.90 -39.54
C GLY A 188 -29.79 13.04 -38.51
N GLU A 189 -29.88 13.28 -37.19
CA GLU A 189 -30.99 13.77 -36.36
C GLU A 189 -30.45 14.50 -35.10
N ASP A 190 -31.21 15.47 -34.62
CA ASP A 190 -31.02 16.21 -33.36
C ASP A 190 -31.86 15.57 -32.24
N ILE A 191 -31.22 15.01 -31.19
CA ILE A 191 -31.82 14.83 -29.85
C ILE A 191 -30.73 14.93 -28.75
N THR A 192 -30.58 16.15 -28.22
CA THR A 192 -30.24 16.61 -26.84
C THR A 192 -29.27 15.84 -25.90
N PRO A 193 -28.31 16.54 -25.24
CA PRO A 193 -27.38 15.98 -24.25
C PRO A 193 -27.81 16.33 -22.81
N ASP A 194 -28.52 15.46 -22.11
CA ASP A 194 -28.52 15.45 -20.63
C ASP A 194 -29.22 14.18 -20.09
N LYS A 195 -28.44 13.14 -19.78
CA LYS A 195 -28.84 12.10 -18.82
C LYS A 195 -27.61 11.60 -18.08
N SER A 196 -27.43 12.06 -16.85
CA SER A 196 -26.55 11.45 -15.87
C SER A 196 -26.97 10.00 -15.63
N VAL A 197 -26.07 9.05 -15.91
CA VAL A 197 -26.29 7.62 -15.61
C VAL A 197 -26.22 7.46 -14.08
N PRO A 198 -27.28 6.96 -13.41
CA PRO A 198 -27.24 6.79 -11.96
C PRO A 198 -26.40 5.55 -11.62
N ASN A 199 -25.33 5.76 -10.84
CA ASN A 199 -24.57 4.67 -10.23
C ASN A 199 -25.46 3.98 -9.19
N VAL A 200 -26.01 2.82 -9.55
CA VAL A 200 -26.66 1.90 -8.61
C VAL A 200 -25.73 0.72 -8.42
N TRP A 201 -25.11 0.66 -7.24
CA TRP A 201 -24.52 -0.56 -6.72
C TRP A 201 -25.62 -1.23 -5.90
N THR A 202 -26.15 -2.35 -6.40
CA THR A 202 -27.00 -3.27 -5.64
C THR A 202 -26.13 -4.38 -5.07
#